data_AF-A0A1M6HGH0-F1
#
_entry.id   AF-A0A1M6HGH0-F1
#
_cell.length_a   1.000
_cell.length_b   1.000
_cell.length_c   1.000
_cell.angle_alpha   90.00
_cell.angle_beta   90.00
_cell.angle_gamma   90.00
#
_symmetry.space_group_name_H-M   'P 1'
#
loop_
_entity.id
_entity.type
_entity.pdbx_description
1 polymer ?
#
loop_
_entity_poly.entity_id
_entity_poly.type
_entity_poly.pdbx_seq_one_letter_code
_entity_poly.pdbx_strand_id
1 'polypeptide(L)'
;MKIDNIVEDSADEPLENFEIDIDIRINRMMSLKEAKQLVERELITKVMDKVGSTYKAAKILEVSQATISRKSKRYKDEIFSTAENN
;
A
#
# COMPACT_ATOMS: atom_id res chain seq x y z
N MET A 1 6.13 12.85 26.21
CA MET A 1 4.73 12.81 25.76
C MET A 1 4.50 11.41 25.20
N LYS A 2 3.85 10.52 25.96
CA LYS A 2 3.42 9.21 25.48
C LYS A 2 1.95 9.33 25.10
N ILE A 3 1.62 8.97 23.88
CA ILE A 3 0.54 8.02 23.61
C ILE A 3 0.97 7.24 22.37
N ASP A 4 1.31 5.98 22.62
CA ASP A 4 1.35 4.95 21.61
C ASP A 4 -0.06 4.86 21.03
N ASN A 5 -0.33 5.51 19.90
CA ASN A 5 -1.46 5.14 19.05
C ASN A 5 -1.09 3.86 18.31
N ILE A 6 -0.85 2.79 19.07
CA ILE A 6 -1.11 1.44 18.60
C ILE A 6 -2.63 1.38 18.60
N VAL A 7 -3.23 1.78 17.47
CA VAL A 7 -4.62 1.41 17.19
C VAL A 7 -4.66 -0.09 17.45
N GLU A 8 -5.43 -0.51 18.46
CA GLU A 8 -5.72 -1.90 18.71
C GLU A 8 -6.27 -2.47 17.40
N ASP A 9 -5.40 -3.10 16.62
CA ASP A 9 -5.76 -3.93 15.48
C ASP A 9 -6.36 -5.20 16.07
N SER A 10 -7.55 -5.05 16.66
CA SER A 10 -8.30 -6.17 17.19
C SER A 10 -8.59 -7.09 15.99
N ALA A 11 -8.10 -8.33 16.08
CA ALA A 11 -8.07 -9.28 14.98
C ALA A 11 -9.47 -9.64 14.43
N ASP A 12 -10.53 -9.19 15.10
CA ASP A 12 -11.93 -9.52 14.87
C ASP A 12 -12.75 -8.33 14.35
N GLU A 13 -12.15 -7.16 14.07
CA GLU A 13 -12.88 -6.11 13.34
C GLU A 13 -13.24 -6.63 11.94
N PRO A 14 -14.54 -6.69 11.58
CA PRO A 14 -14.94 -7.03 10.23
C PRO A 14 -14.26 -6.03 9.29
N LEU A 15 -13.64 -6.52 8.21
CA LEU A 15 -13.27 -5.67 7.10
C LEU A 15 -14.59 -5.07 6.58
N GLU A 16 -14.95 -3.87 7.03
CA GLU A 16 -16.05 -3.09 6.47
C GLU A 16 -15.93 -3.15 4.94
N ASN A 17 -17.07 -3.19 4.22
CA ASN A 17 -17.11 -3.27 2.76
C ASN A 17 -16.20 -2.20 2.13
N PHE A 18 -14.96 -2.60 1.83
CA PHE A 18 -13.89 -1.69 1.50
C PHE A 18 -13.88 -1.52 -0.01
N GLU A 19 -14.78 -0.68 -0.52
CA GLU A 19 -14.78 -0.36 -1.95
C GLU A 19 -13.56 0.53 -2.25
N ILE A 20 -12.53 -0.05 -2.83
CA ILE A 20 -11.45 0.69 -3.49
C ILE A 20 -11.71 0.59 -4.98
N ASP A 21 -12.18 1.68 -5.56
CA ASP A 21 -12.27 1.79 -7.01
C ASP A 21 -10.86 2.03 -7.56
N ILE A 22 -10.36 1.07 -8.34
CA ILE A 22 -9.02 1.11 -8.93
C ILE A 22 -9.14 0.88 -10.43
N ASP A 23 -9.06 1.96 -11.20
CA ASP A 23 -8.92 1.92 -12.64
C ASP A 23 -7.44 1.80 -13.04
N ILE A 24 -7.08 0.79 -13.84
CA ILE A 24 -5.72 0.55 -14.32
C ILE A 24 -5.62 0.97 -15.78
N ARG A 25 -4.88 2.05 -16.06
CA ARG A 25 -4.63 2.56 -17.42
C ARG A 25 -3.19 2.38 -17.83
N ILE A 26 -2.97 1.80 -19.02
CA ILE A 26 -1.66 1.69 -19.65
C ILE A 26 -1.50 2.83 -20.65
N ASN A 27 -0.66 3.80 -20.32
CA ASN A 27 -0.45 5.02 -21.13
C ASN A 27 0.76 4.94 -22.06
N ARG A 28 1.59 3.91 -21.93
CA ARG A 28 2.78 3.68 -22.75
C ARG A 28 3.14 2.20 -22.80
N MET A 29 3.86 1.79 -23.84
CA MET A 29 4.50 0.48 -23.86
C MET A 29 5.60 0.42 -22.80
N MET A 30 5.66 -0.70 -22.08
CA MET A 30 6.64 -0.98 -21.04
C MET A 30 6.87 -2.49 -20.94
N SER A 31 7.92 -2.90 -20.24
CA SER A 31 8.12 -4.33 -19.97
C SER A 31 7.09 -4.85 -18.97
N LEU A 32 6.76 -6.14 -19.02
CA LEU A 32 5.88 -6.76 -18.02
C LEU A 32 6.41 -6.62 -16.59
N LYS A 33 7.75 -6.63 -16.43
CA LYS A 33 8.41 -6.41 -15.14
C LYS A 33 8.11 -5.01 -14.59
N GLU A 34 8.20 -4.00 -15.44
CA GLU A 34 7.87 -2.62 -15.08
C GLU A 34 6.37 -2.45 -14.79
N ALA A 35 5.50 -2.97 -15.65
CA ALA A 35 4.05 -2.92 -15.47
C ALA A 35 3.64 -3.51 -14.11
N LYS A 36 4.17 -4.69 -13.78
CA LYS A 36 3.93 -5.34 -12.48
C LYS A 36 4.37 -4.44 -11.32
N GLN A 37 5.56 -3.84 -11.39
CA GLN A 37 6.07 -2.98 -10.33
C GLN A 37 5.21 -1.72 -10.14
N LEU A 38 4.73 -1.11 -11.22
CA LEU A 38 3.87 0.07 -11.17
C LEU A 38 2.51 -0.24 -10.54
N VAL A 39 1.88 -1.34 -10.97
CA VAL A 39 0.60 -1.78 -10.42
C VAL A 39 0.75 -2.15 -8.94
N GLU A 40 1.78 -2.92 -8.58
CA GLU A 40 2.03 -3.28 -7.17
C GLU A 40 2.24 -2.05 -6.29
N ARG A 41 2.96 -1.03 -6.78
CA ARG A 41 3.14 0.22 -6.05
C ARG A 41 1.83 0.94 -5.85
N GLU A 42 1.05 1.13 -6.91
CA GLU A 42 -0.22 1.85 -6.86
C GLU A 42 -1.21 1.20 -5.90
N LEU A 43 -1.38 -0.13 -5.98
CA LEU A 43 -2.29 -0.88 -5.11
C LEU A 43 -1.87 -0.78 -3.65
N ILE A 44 -0.59 -1.02 -3.35
CA ILE A 44 -0.09 -1.02 -1.97
C ILE A 44 -0.17 0.37 -1.38
N THR A 45 0.22 1.41 -2.11
CA THR A 45 0.14 2.80 -1.62
C THR A 45 -1.31 3.17 -1.32
N LYS A 46 -2.23 2.98 -2.27
CA LYS A 46 -3.65 3.34 -2.08
C LYS A 46 -4.31 2.61 -0.91
N VAL A 47 -4.08 1.31 -0.79
CA VAL A 47 -4.60 0.52 0.33
C VAL A 47 -4.02 1.03 1.65
N MET A 48 -2.71 1.22 1.72
CA MET A 48 -2.04 1.66 2.95
C MET A 48 -2.46 3.07 3.37
N ASP A 49 -2.64 3.98 2.42
CA ASP A 49 -3.13 5.34 2.68
C ASP A 49 -4.56 5.32 3.21
N LYS A 50 -5.39 4.37 2.77
CA LYS A 50 -6.78 4.26 3.19
C LYS A 50 -6.96 3.52 4.53
N VAL A 51 -6.19 2.45 4.81
CA VAL A 51 -6.37 1.63 6.04
C VAL A 51 -5.36 1.90 7.15
N GLY A 52 -4.18 2.44 6.83
CA GLY A 52 -3.09 2.66 7.80
C GLY A 52 -2.46 1.41 8.44
N SER A 53 -3.09 0.23 8.34
CA SER A 53 -2.59 -1.04 8.90
C SER A 53 -1.99 -1.95 7.84
N THR A 54 -0.74 -2.40 8.08
CA THR A 54 -0.08 -3.42 7.23
C THR A 54 -0.81 -4.77 7.24
N TYR A 55 -1.52 -5.09 8.32
CA TYR A 55 -2.30 -6.31 8.45
C TYR A 55 -3.58 -6.22 7.62
N LYS A 56 -4.38 -5.16 7.80
CA LYS A 56 -5.60 -4.92 7.00
C LYS A 56 -5.29 -4.86 5.50
N ALA A 57 -4.20 -4.18 5.13
CA ALA A 57 -3.71 -4.12 3.76
C ALA A 57 -3.34 -5.49 3.18
N ALA A 58 -2.69 -6.33 3.97
CA ALA A 58 -2.30 -7.68 3.57
C ALA A 58 -3.53 -8.58 3.33
N LYS A 59 -4.57 -8.43 4.14
CA LYS A 59 -5.86 -9.11 3.93
C LYS A 59 -6.58 -8.65 2.67
N ILE A 60 -6.66 -7.34 2.45
CA ILE A 60 -7.34 -6.76 1.26
C ILE A 60 -6.63 -7.16 -0.04
N LEU A 61 -5.29 -7.13 -0.05
CA LEU A 61 -4.49 -7.43 -1.25
C LEU A 61 -4.08 -8.90 -1.34
N GLU A 62 -4.55 -9.76 -0.44
CA GLU A 62 -4.29 -11.21 -0.40
C GLU A 62 -2.80 -11.59 -0.46
N VAL A 63 -1.97 -10.85 0.30
CA VAL A 63 -0.52 -11.10 0.40
C VAL A 63 -0.09 -11.21 1.86
N SER A 64 1.16 -11.57 2.10
CA SER A 64 1.70 -11.56 3.47
C SER A 64 1.86 -10.13 4.01
N GLN A 65 1.67 -9.94 5.32
CA GLN A 65 1.97 -8.67 6.01
C GLN A 65 3.43 -8.24 5.80
N ALA A 66 4.37 -9.19 5.77
CA ALA A 66 5.78 -8.91 5.51
C ALA A 66 6.01 -8.34 4.09
N THR A 67 5.22 -8.77 3.10
CA THR A 67 5.24 -8.19 1.75
C THR A 67 4.81 -6.73 1.79
N ILE A 68 3.71 -6.41 2.46
CA ILE A 68 3.21 -5.05 2.60
C ILE A 68 4.21 -4.16 3.33
N SER A 69 4.73 -4.61 4.47
CA SER A 69 5.71 -3.86 5.28
C SER A 69 6.96 -3.48 4.47
N ARG A 70 7.57 -4.45 3.77
CA ARG A 70 8.77 -4.18 2.95
C ARG A 70 8.48 -3.25 1.78
N LYS A 71 7.38 -3.47 1.06
CA LYS A 71 7.06 -2.72 -0.16
C LYS A 71 6.57 -1.30 0.13
N SER A 72 5.67 -1.12 1.09
CA SER A 72 5.15 0.20 1.48
C SER A 72 6.27 1.13 1.97
N LYS A 73 7.22 0.62 2.76
CA LYS A 73 8.41 1.38 3.16
C LYS A 73 9.22 1.83 1.95
N ARG A 74 9.58 0.89 1.06
CA ARG A 74 10.35 1.18 -0.16
C ARG A 74 9.68 2.26 -1.01
N TYR A 75 8.37 2.20 -1.18
CA TYR A 75 7.64 3.16 -2.02
C TYR A 75 7.52 4.54 -1.39
N LYS A 76 7.37 4.63 -0.06
CA LYS A 76 7.43 5.92 0.64
C LYS A 76 8.79 6.58 0.45
N ASP A 77 9.87 5.83 0.63
CA ASP A 77 11.24 6.33 0.46
C ASP A 77 11.50 6.85 -0.97
N GLU A 78 10.94 6.18 -2.00
CA GLU A 78 11.01 6.63 -3.41
C GLU A 78 10.25 7.94 -3.69
N ILE A 79 9.13 8.18 -3.01
CA ILE A 79 8.36 9.42 -3.16
C ILE A 79 9.14 10.60 -2.58
N PHE A 80 9.69 10.45 -1.37
CA PHE A 80 10.47 11.51 -0.72
C PHE A 80 11.78 11.80 -1.46
N SER A 81 12.44 10.79 -2.02
CA SER A 81 13.66 11.00 -2.81
C SER A 81 13.40 11.69 -4.15
N THR A 82 12.20 11.52 -4.74
CA THR A 82 11.83 12.25 -5.97
C THR A 82 11.43 13.71 -5.67
N ALA A 83 10.84 13.98 -4.50
CA ALA A 83 10.40 15.31 -4.10
C ALA A 83 11.53 16.27 -3.71
N GLU A 84 12.68 15.78 -3.21
CA GLU A 84 13.84 16.61 -2.85
C GLU A 84 14.70 17.04 -4.05
N ASN A 85 14.46 16.48 -5.24
CA ASN A 85 15.27 16.70 -6.44
C ASN A 85 14.60 17.57 -7.52
N ASN A 86 13.52 18.30 -7.17
CA ASN A 86 12.75 19.15 -8.10
C ASN A 86 12.63 20.60 -7.60
#